data_AF-A0A0K8SHP0-F1
#
_entry.id   AF-A0A0K8SHP0-F1
#
_cell.length_a   1.000
_cell.length_b   1.000
_cell.length_c   1.000
_cell.angle_alpha   90.00
_cell.angle_beta   90.00
_cell.angle_gamma   90.00
#
_symmetry.space_group_name_H-M   'P 1'
#
loop_
_entity.id
_entity.type
_entity.pdbx_description
1 polymer ?
#
loop_
_entity_poly.entity_id
_entity_poly.type
_entity_poly.pdbx_seq_one_letter_code
_entity_poly.pdbx_strand_id
1 'polypeptide(L)'
;LTDQAKIEALTKRIQEAGTEVVKAKAGGGSATLSMAWAGARIANAVLRGLKGEENVIECAYVKSDLTEAKYFANPLCFGKNGVAKNLGYGKLNAYEQQLLKAA
;
A
#
# COMPACT_ATOMS: atom_id res chain seq x y z
N LEU A 1 -5.96 -12.90 12.18
CA LEU A 1 -6.83 -13.87 11.46
C LEU A 1 -6.09 -15.19 11.44
N THR A 2 -6.71 -16.30 11.85
CA THR A 2 -6.06 -17.62 11.89
C THR A 2 -6.64 -18.61 10.88
N ASP A 3 -7.79 -18.29 10.29
CA ASP A 3 -8.49 -19.10 9.30
C ASP A 3 -7.96 -18.79 7.89
N GLN A 4 -7.34 -19.78 7.25
CA GLN A 4 -6.69 -19.65 5.95
C GLN A 4 -7.67 -19.28 4.83
N ALA A 5 -8.88 -19.84 4.83
CA ALA A 5 -9.87 -19.55 3.80
C ALA A 5 -10.32 -18.08 3.86
N LYS A 6 -10.44 -17.53 5.07
CA LYS A 6 -10.74 -16.10 5.25
C LYS A 6 -9.58 -15.19 4.84
N ILE A 7 -8.34 -15.61 5.09
CA ILE A 7 -7.15 -14.87 4.66
C ILE A 7 -7.11 -14.79 3.13
N GLU A 8 -7.28 -15.91 2.43
CA GLU A 8 -7.27 -15.97 0.97
C GLU A 8 -8.42 -15.16 0.35
N ALA A 9 -9.64 -15.31 0.88
CA ALA A 9 -10.79 -14.55 0.41
C ALA A 9 -10.59 -13.04 0.60
N LEU A 10 -10.03 -12.62 1.75
CA LEU A 10 -9.72 -11.23 2.02
C LEU A 10 -8.62 -10.69 1.09
N THR A 11 -7.51 -11.43 0.92
CA THR A 11 -6.41 -11.06 0.03
C THR A 11 -6.88 -10.89 -1.40
N LYS A 12 -7.64 -11.86 -1.92
CA LYS A 12 -8.20 -11.79 -3.28
C LYS A 12 -9.10 -10.57 -3.44
N ARG A 13 -10.01 -10.32 -2.49
CA ARG A 13 -10.90 -9.17 -2.53
C ARG A 13 -10.14 -7.84 -2.52
N ILE A 14 -9.05 -7.74 -1.75
CA ILE A 14 -8.18 -6.54 -1.76
C ILE A 14 -7.54 -6.34 -3.13
N GLN A 15 -7.01 -7.40 -3.75
CA GLN A 15 -6.37 -7.35 -5.07
C GLN A 15 -7.37 -7.02 -6.19
N GLU A 16 -8.60 -7.51 -6.10
CA GLU A 16 -9.64 -7.34 -7.12
C GLU A 16 -10.55 -6.11 -6.90
N ALA A 17 -10.43 -5.40 -5.78
CA ALA A 17 -11.34 -4.32 -5.38
C ALA A 17 -11.54 -3.25 -6.46
N GLY A 18 -10.48 -2.87 -7.19
CA GLY A 18 -10.60 -1.90 -8.29
C GLY A 18 -11.49 -2.41 -9.43
N THR A 19 -11.32 -3.67 -9.80
CA THR A 19 -12.14 -4.34 -10.82
C THR A 19 -13.59 -4.49 -10.34
N GLU A 20 -13.81 -4.81 -9.07
CA GLU A 20 -15.16 -4.85 -8.48
C GLU A 20 -15.88 -3.50 -8.61
N VAL A 21 -15.18 -2.39 -8.37
CA VAL A 21 -15.77 -1.05 -8.53
C VAL A 21 -16.10 -0.73 -9.99
N VAL A 22 -15.22 -1.06 -10.94
CA VAL A 22 -15.48 -0.84 -12.37
C VAL A 22 -16.71 -1.63 -12.83
N LYS A 23 -16.82 -2.89 -12.40
CA LYS A 23 -17.99 -3.73 -12.67
C LYS A 23 -19.26 -3.15 -12.04
N ALA A 24 -19.19 -2.73 -10.78
CA ALA A 24 -20.33 -2.11 -10.09
C ALA A 24 -20.79 -0.80 -10.75
N LYS A 25 -19.86 -0.06 -11.37
CA LYS A 25 -20.16 1.15 -12.16
C LYS A 25 -20.55 0.85 -13.62
N ALA A 26 -20.73 -0.41 -14.00
CA ALA A 26 -21.10 -0.85 -15.35
C ALA A 26 -20.20 -0.23 -16.45
N GLY A 27 -18.90 -0.09 -16.19
CA GLY A 27 -17.95 0.51 -17.12
C GLY A 27 -17.94 2.05 -17.14
N GLY A 28 -18.77 2.72 -16.33
CA GLY A 28 -18.80 4.18 -16.16
C GLY A 28 -17.60 4.78 -15.40
N GLY A 29 -16.45 4.10 -15.42
CA GLY A 29 -15.22 4.49 -14.74
C GLY A 29 -14.91 3.67 -13.48
N SER A 30 -13.77 3.98 -12.86
CA SER A 30 -13.22 3.26 -11.70
C SER A 30 -13.49 3.99 -10.37
N ALA A 31 -12.78 3.59 -9.31
CA ALA A 31 -12.84 4.21 -8.00
C ALA A 31 -12.43 5.69 -8.06
N THR A 32 -13.35 6.60 -7.71
CA THR A 32 -13.13 8.06 -7.74
C THR A 32 -13.04 8.62 -6.32
N LEU A 33 -14.14 8.60 -5.56
CA LEU A 33 -14.20 9.19 -4.23
C LEU A 33 -13.25 8.52 -3.24
N SER A 34 -13.18 7.19 -3.25
CA SER A 34 -12.24 6.44 -2.40
C SER A 34 -10.78 6.70 -2.78
N MET A 35 -10.48 6.87 -4.08
CA MET A 35 -9.13 7.24 -4.52
C MET A 35 -8.77 8.68 -4.15
N ALA A 36 -9.71 9.63 -4.25
CA ALA A 36 -9.51 11.00 -3.81
C ALA A 36 -9.21 11.07 -2.31
N TRP A 37 -9.95 10.28 -1.50
CA TRP A 37 -9.68 10.17 -0.07
C TRP A 37 -8.29 9.56 0.22
N ALA A 38 -7.93 8.47 -0.46
CA ALA A 38 -6.62 7.85 -0.33
C ALA A 38 -5.48 8.81 -0.73
N GLY A 39 -5.66 9.56 -1.82
CA GLY A 39 -4.75 10.61 -2.28
C GLY A 39 -4.59 11.74 -1.26
N ALA A 40 -5.69 12.24 -0.70
CA ALA A 40 -5.66 13.25 0.34
C ALA A 40 -4.94 12.75 1.61
N ARG A 41 -5.15 11.49 1.99
CA ARG A 41 -4.47 10.87 3.14
C ARG A 41 -2.95 10.82 2.96
N ILE A 42 -2.46 10.30 1.82
CA ILE A 42 -1.01 10.23 1.58
C ILE A 42 -0.39 11.62 1.42
N ALA A 43 -1.08 12.55 0.76
CA ALA A 43 -0.62 13.94 0.64
C ALA A 43 -0.49 14.60 2.02
N ASN A 44 -1.48 14.42 2.89
CA ASN A 44 -1.42 14.92 4.27
C ASN A 44 -0.27 14.28 5.07
N ALA A 45 0.01 12.99 4.89
CA ALA A 45 1.16 12.35 5.52
C ALA A 45 2.49 12.97 5.07
N VAL A 46 2.66 13.21 3.77
CA VAL A 46 3.84 13.91 3.24
C VAL A 46 3.95 15.31 3.84
N LEU A 47 2.87 16.09 3.85
CA LEU A 47 2.87 17.45 4.41
C LEU A 47 3.20 17.48 5.91
N ARG A 48 2.69 16.51 6.68
CA ARG A 48 3.01 16.35 8.11
C ARG A 48 4.49 16.05 8.32
N GLY A 49 5.06 15.14 7.53
CA GLY A 49 6.50 14.86 7.52
C GLY A 49 7.33 16.10 7.18
N LEU A 50 6.93 16.86 6.16
CA LEU A 50 7.58 18.13 5.76
C LEU A 50 7.54 19.19 6.88
N LYS A 51 6.44 19.23 7.65
CA LYS A 51 6.30 20.10 8.83
C LYS A 51 7.19 19.66 10.00
N GLY A 52 7.84 18.51 9.91
CA GLY A 52 8.71 17.96 10.94
C GLY A 52 7.98 17.15 12.00
N GLU A 53 6.76 16.70 11.72
CA GLU A 53 6.10 15.71 12.57
C GLU A 53 6.85 14.37 12.49
N GLU A 54 7.11 13.77 13.65
CA GLU A 54 7.81 12.49 13.75
C GLU A 54 6.85 11.31 13.58
N ASN A 55 7.41 10.16 13.19
CA ASN A 55 6.68 8.89 13.09
C ASN A 55 5.45 8.93 12.14
N VAL A 56 5.51 9.75 11.09
CA VAL A 56 4.49 9.78 10.04
C VAL A 56 4.74 8.63 9.07
N ILE A 57 4.01 7.52 9.25
CA ILE A 57 4.22 6.28 8.50
C ILE A 57 3.05 6.01 7.55
N GLU A 58 3.35 5.81 6.26
CA GLU A 58 2.40 5.31 5.26
C GLU A 58 3.12 4.36 4.28
N CYS A 59 2.38 3.49 3.62
CA CYS A 59 2.92 2.67 2.52
C CYS A 59 2.91 3.48 1.22
N ALA A 60 4.02 3.49 0.48
CA ALA A 60 4.07 4.07 -0.86
C ALA A 60 5.00 3.26 -1.77
N TYR A 61 4.70 3.27 -3.08
CA TYR A 61 5.54 2.64 -4.10
C TYR A 61 6.67 3.57 -4.48
N VAL A 62 7.89 3.24 -4.06
CA VAL A 62 9.08 4.08 -4.22
C VAL A 62 10.24 3.27 -4.78
N LYS A 63 11.31 3.96 -5.21
CA LYS A 63 12.56 3.28 -5.56
C LYS A 63 13.06 2.51 -4.34
N SER A 64 13.35 1.23 -4.52
CA SER A 64 13.62 0.31 -3.42
C SER A 64 14.60 -0.76 -3.88
N ASP A 65 15.37 -1.28 -2.93
CA ASP A 65 16.32 -2.38 -3.05
C ASP A 65 15.92 -3.57 -2.16
N LEU A 66 14.70 -3.55 -1.59
CA LEU A 66 14.17 -4.60 -0.74
C LEU A 66 13.89 -5.91 -1.48
N THR A 67 13.73 -5.84 -2.80
CA THR A 67 13.52 -6.99 -3.68
C THR A 67 14.35 -6.79 -4.94
N GLU A 68 14.31 -7.76 -5.87
CA GLU A 68 14.97 -7.64 -7.17
C GLU A 68 14.34 -6.53 -8.06
N ALA A 69 13.12 -6.09 -7.73
CA ALA A 69 12.44 -5.01 -8.45
C ALA A 69 13.04 -3.64 -8.09
N LYS A 70 13.20 -2.78 -9.12
CA LYS A 70 13.75 -1.41 -8.95
C LYS A 70 12.89 -0.50 -8.07
N TYR A 71 11.61 -0.84 -7.92
CA TYR A 71 10.62 -0.10 -7.15
C TYR A 71 9.75 -1.09 -6.40
N PHE A 72 9.40 -0.77 -5.16
CA PHE A 72 8.58 -1.63 -4.30
C PHE A 72 7.73 -0.80 -3.35
N ALA A 73 6.55 -1.31 -2.98
CA ALA A 73 5.67 -0.67 -2.02
C ALA A 73 5.85 -1.30 -0.64
N ASN A 74 6.18 -0.48 0.34
CA ASN A 74 6.34 -0.91 1.72
C ASN A 74 6.15 0.28 2.68
N PRO A 75 6.04 0.06 4.01
CA PRO A 75 5.98 1.13 4.99
C PRO A 75 7.19 2.06 4.95
N LEU A 76 6.93 3.37 4.86
CA LEU A 76 7.93 4.43 4.86
C LEU A 76 7.61 5.44 5.95
N CYS A 77 8.64 5.95 6.63
CA CYS A 77 8.53 7.10 7.50
C CYS A 77 8.84 8.38 6.71
N PHE A 78 7.94 9.36 6.75
CA PHE A 78 8.11 10.67 6.12
C PHE A 78 8.73 11.67 7.08
N GLY A 79 9.55 12.58 6.56
CA GLY A 79 10.18 13.66 7.30
C GLY A 79 10.41 14.88 6.43
N LYS A 80 11.25 15.81 6.91
CA LYS A 80 11.42 17.16 6.33
C LYS A 80 11.88 17.18 4.86
N ASN A 81 12.47 16.09 4.38
CA ASN A 81 13.02 15.96 3.03
C ASN A 81 12.35 14.82 2.23
N GLY A 82 11.09 14.50 2.52
CA GLY A 82 10.36 13.40 1.89
C GLY A 82 10.50 12.09 2.68
N VAL A 83 10.89 11.00 2.03
CA VAL A 83 11.08 9.70 2.70
C VAL A 83 12.31 9.77 3.61
N ALA A 84 12.08 9.75 4.92
CA ALA A 84 13.14 9.80 5.93
C ALA A 84 13.71 8.41 6.23
N LYS A 85 12.85 7.37 6.22
CA LYS A 85 13.27 6.00 6.49
C LYS A 85 12.42 5.00 5.71
N ASN A 86 13.08 4.03 5.09
CA ASN A 86 12.44 2.82 4.58
C ASN A 86 12.38 1.79 5.72
N LEU A 87 11.18 1.30 6.07
CA LEU A 87 10.99 0.37 7.19
C LEU A 87 11.01 -1.11 6.76
N GLY A 88 11.27 -1.40 5.49
CA GLY A 88 11.15 -2.76 4.94
C GLY A 88 9.71 -3.24 4.92
N TYR A 89 9.52 -4.54 4.74
CA TYR A 89 8.21 -5.23 4.84
C TYR A 89 8.10 -6.13 6.08
N GLY A 90 9.10 -6.11 6.97
CA GLY A 90 9.11 -6.90 8.20
C GLY A 90 9.16 -8.41 7.99
N LYS A 91 8.64 -9.17 8.98
CA LYS A 91 8.59 -10.64 8.92
C LYS A 91 7.29 -11.08 8.26
N LEU A 92 7.42 -11.69 7.09
CA LEU A 92 6.29 -12.27 6.35
C LEU A 92 6.01 -13.71 6.79
N ASN A 93 4.73 -14.06 6.86
CA ASN A 93 4.31 -15.45 7.04
C ASN A 93 4.48 -16.26 5.73
N ALA A 94 4.30 -17.58 5.80
CA ALA A 94 4.51 -18.46 4.64
C ALA A 94 3.63 -18.11 3.43
N TYR A 95 2.38 -17.70 3.66
CA TYR A 95 1.46 -17.30 2.62
C TYR A 95 1.87 -15.98 1.97
N GLU A 96 2.23 -14.97 2.77
CA GLU A 96 2.72 -13.67 2.29
C GLU A 96 4.04 -13.80 1.51
N GLN A 97 4.93 -14.72 1.91
CA GLN A 97 6.16 -15.01 1.16
C GLN A 97 5.88 -15.60 -0.22
N GLN A 98 4.85 -16.44 -0.35
CA GLN A 98 4.43 -16.96 -1.66
C GLN A 98 3.88 -15.84 -2.55
N LEU A 99 3.08 -14.93 -1.98
CA LEU A 99 2.59 -13.76 -2.70
C LEU A 99 3.72 -12.83 -3.14
N LEU A 100 4.70 -12.59 -2.27
CA LEU A 100 5.87 -11.77 -2.61
C LEU A 100 6.67 -12.36 -3.78
N LYS A 101 6.79 -13.68 -3.86
CA LYS A 101 7.49 -14.37 -4.97
C LYS A 101 6.71 -14.33 -6.28
N ALA A 102 5.38 -14.28 -6.20
CA ALA A 102 4.50 -14.28 -7.36
C ALA A 102 4.22 -12.89 -7.93
N ALA A 103 4.37 -11.85 -7.11
CA ALA A 103 4.16 -10.44 -7.46
C ALA A 103 5.36 -9.88 -8.25
#